data_AF-A0A922MIY0-F1
#
_entry.id   AF-A0A922MIY0-F1
#
_cell.length_a   1.000
_cell.length_b   1.000
_cell.length_c   1.000
_cell.angle_alpha   90.00
_cell.angle_beta   90.00
_cell.angle_gamma   90.00
#
_symmetry.space_group_name_H-M   'P 1'
#
loop_
_entity.id
_entity.type
_entity.pdbx_description
1 polymer ?
#
loop_
_entity_poly.entity_id
_entity_poly.type
_entity_poly.pdbx_seq_one_letter_code
_entity_poly.pdbx_strand_id
1 'polypeptide(L)'
;MQFIIRAILSLYLRDKLGYSDNGATVIYHVFTMFAYFFPLIGAMIADGWTILYLSLVYAAGSTLISVSAMPQLNLPTMEFTIVALLLIAFGTGGIKPCVSAFGGDQFKLPEQERYLGYFFSLFYFAINAGSLISTFLTPILRADVHCFGDNDCYSLAFGVPGILMIVSIVFFVAGKRLYIIKQPAGNVLGKVSTCIGHAVVKSCKSKEKREHWLDHADDKYDSNLIEDVKALLRVLVLFIPLPVFWALFDQQGSRWTFQADRMEQDIGSWTLKADQMQVLNPLLILIFIPIFEVAIYPFLTWCKLVRKPLHKMIWGGILAACAFIISGIVELNLLPTYGTPVSEGLAQLRVYNGFNCNFTLNTADLNALQENVTRNFEVGPLSAFENLNIAADKFVDLPYYLQGEPGTECADLAFSGYFNLKEKTANSFFINKDGLNNFTDNNDKAIDGVNVR
;
A
#
# COMPACT_ATOMS: atom_id res chain seq x y z
N MET A 1 0.79 -15.35 1.09
CA MET A 1 2.12 -14.74 1.30
C MET A 1 2.19 -13.33 0.77
N GLN A 2 2.04 -13.07 -0.56
CA GLN A 2 2.10 -11.70 -1.09
C GLN A 2 1.05 -10.77 -0.45
N PHE A 3 -0.17 -11.26 -0.19
CA PHE A 3 -1.22 -10.50 0.48
C PHE A 3 -0.84 -10.06 1.90
N ILE A 4 -0.10 -10.89 2.64
CA ILE A 4 0.36 -10.57 4.00
C ILE A 4 1.28 -9.35 3.96
N ILE A 5 2.29 -9.40 3.08
CA ILE A 5 3.28 -8.33 2.96
C ILE A 5 2.56 -7.05 2.50
N ARG A 6 1.72 -7.13 1.47
CA ARG A 6 0.97 -5.97 0.97
C ARG A 6 0.03 -5.35 2.02
N ALA A 7 -0.54 -6.15 2.91
CA ALA A 7 -1.48 -5.65 3.92
C ALA A 7 -0.83 -4.64 4.88
N ILE A 8 0.39 -4.95 5.34
CA ILE A 8 1.06 -4.18 6.40
C ILE A 8 2.18 -3.25 5.89
N LEU A 9 2.57 -3.39 4.61
CA LEU A 9 3.76 -2.70 4.06
C LEU A 9 3.61 -1.18 4.06
N SER A 10 2.45 -0.64 3.68
CA SER A 10 2.24 0.81 3.61
C SER A 10 2.42 1.48 4.98
N LEU A 11 1.84 0.89 6.04
CA LEU A 11 2.02 1.34 7.42
C LEU A 11 3.45 1.13 7.92
N TYR A 12 4.11 0.01 7.59
CA TYR A 12 5.51 -0.21 7.96
C TYR A 12 6.45 0.88 7.40
N LEU A 13 6.29 1.21 6.12
CA LEU A 13 7.09 2.24 5.46
C LEU A 13 6.87 3.63 6.09
N ARG A 14 5.62 3.96 6.42
CA ARG A 14 5.26 5.24 7.05
C ARG A 14 5.71 5.31 8.51
N ASP A 15 5.26 4.36 9.34
CA ASP A 15 5.35 4.46 10.80
C ASP A 15 6.70 4.00 11.36
N LYS A 16 7.35 3.01 10.75
CA LYS A 16 8.62 2.46 11.25
C LYS A 16 9.84 2.98 10.50
N LEU A 17 9.72 3.18 9.19
CA LEU A 17 10.82 3.72 8.38
C LEU A 17 10.75 5.24 8.20
N GLY A 18 9.66 5.91 8.61
CA GLY A 18 9.57 7.38 8.57
C GLY A 18 9.45 7.95 7.15
N TYR A 19 8.99 7.18 6.17
CA TYR A 19 8.63 7.74 4.86
C TYR A 19 7.34 8.55 4.96
N SER A 20 7.21 9.62 4.17
CA SER A 20 5.92 10.31 4.01
C SER A 20 4.88 9.40 3.37
N ASP A 21 3.58 9.72 3.52
CA ASP A 21 2.48 8.96 2.90
C ASP A 21 2.66 8.81 1.39
N ASN A 22 3.17 9.86 0.74
CA ASN A 22 3.51 9.86 -0.67
C ASN A 22 4.68 8.90 -0.97
N GLY A 23 5.75 8.96 -0.17
CA GLY A 23 6.91 8.07 -0.31
C GLY A 23 6.55 6.60 -0.12
N ALA A 24 5.81 6.29 0.94
CA ALA A 24 5.30 4.94 1.21
C ALA A 24 4.41 4.42 0.08
N THR A 25 3.51 5.27 -0.45
CA THR A 25 2.66 4.94 -1.59
C THR A 25 3.49 4.58 -2.83
N VAL A 26 4.52 5.39 -3.15
CA VAL A 26 5.40 5.14 -4.30
C VAL A 26 6.11 3.79 -4.15
N ILE A 27 6.75 3.52 -3.02
CA ILE A 27 7.47 2.26 -2.78
C ILE A 27 6.51 1.06 -2.88
N TYR A 28 5.32 1.15 -2.29
CA TYR A 28 4.29 0.12 -2.37
C TYR A 28 3.88 -0.21 -3.81
N HIS A 29 3.65 0.82 -4.64
CA HIS A 29 3.27 0.62 -6.04
C HIS A 29 4.44 0.17 -6.92
N VAL A 30 5.67 0.61 -6.65
CA VAL A 30 6.88 0.11 -7.34
C VAL A 30 7.09 -1.38 -7.04
N PHE A 31 6.95 -1.80 -5.78
CA PHE A 31 6.96 -3.20 -5.40
C PHE A 31 5.88 -4.00 -6.15
N THR A 32 4.65 -3.47 -6.21
CA THR A 32 3.53 -4.11 -6.91
C THR A 32 3.80 -4.22 -8.42
N MET A 33 4.32 -3.15 -9.03
CA MET A 33 4.72 -3.13 -10.44
C MET A 33 5.73 -4.24 -10.73
N PHE A 34 6.81 -4.35 -9.95
CA PHE A 34 7.80 -5.41 -10.15
C PHE A 34 7.20 -6.81 -9.95
N ALA A 35 6.34 -7.00 -8.95
CA ALA A 35 5.66 -8.28 -8.69
C ALA A 35 4.69 -8.74 -9.80
N TYR A 36 4.29 -7.83 -10.71
CA TYR A 36 3.50 -8.13 -11.91
C TYR A 36 4.27 -7.98 -13.23
N PHE A 37 5.47 -7.39 -13.20
CA PHE A 37 6.41 -7.36 -14.33
C PHE A 37 7.25 -8.64 -14.44
N PHE A 38 7.82 -9.11 -13.32
CA PHE A 38 8.64 -10.33 -13.29
C PHE A 38 7.95 -11.63 -13.74
N PRO A 39 6.61 -11.80 -13.72
CA PRO A 39 5.95 -12.92 -14.41
C PRO A 39 6.34 -13.06 -15.88
N LEU A 40 6.59 -11.97 -16.61
CA LEU A 40 7.03 -12.05 -18.01
C LEU A 40 8.39 -12.75 -18.11
N ILE A 41 9.32 -12.36 -17.24
CA ILE A 41 10.66 -12.96 -17.16
C ILE A 41 10.59 -14.40 -16.65
N GLY A 42 9.77 -14.65 -15.62
CA GLY A 42 9.55 -15.99 -15.07
C GLY A 42 9.00 -16.96 -16.10
N ALA A 43 8.06 -16.53 -16.94
CA ALA A 43 7.53 -17.34 -18.03
C ALA A 43 8.58 -17.64 -19.12
N MET A 44 9.52 -16.72 -19.37
CA MET A 44 10.60 -16.95 -20.36
C MET A 44 11.66 -17.94 -19.86
N ILE A 45 11.91 -17.98 -18.55
CA ILE A 45 12.91 -18.85 -17.90
C ILE A 45 12.23 -20.09 -17.30
N ALA A 46 10.96 -20.34 -17.61
CA ALA A 46 10.16 -21.41 -17.01
C ALA A 46 10.68 -22.80 -17.43
N ASP A 47 11.59 -23.34 -16.64
CA ASP A 47 12.06 -24.72 -16.68
C ASP A 47 11.59 -25.47 -15.41
N GLY A 48 11.62 -26.80 -15.41
CA GLY A 48 11.11 -27.63 -14.31
C GLY A 48 11.71 -27.34 -12.92
N TRP A 49 12.86 -26.67 -12.85
CA TRP A 49 13.53 -26.27 -11.60
C TRP A 49 13.35 -24.79 -11.23
N THR A 50 12.83 -23.97 -12.14
CA THR A 50 12.69 -22.52 -11.97
C THR A 50 11.78 -22.16 -10.79
N ILE A 51 10.72 -22.95 -10.56
CA ILE A 51 9.83 -22.78 -9.40
C ILE A 51 10.61 -22.88 -8.09
N LEU A 52 11.47 -23.89 -7.93
CA LEU A 52 12.22 -24.10 -6.69
C LEU A 52 13.20 -22.95 -6.42
N TYR A 53 13.99 -22.55 -7.42
CA TYR A 53 14.96 -21.47 -7.26
C TYR A 53 14.27 -20.13 -6.94
N LEU A 54 13.18 -19.80 -7.61
CA LEU A 54 12.43 -18.57 -7.35
C LEU A 54 11.75 -18.59 -5.97
N SER A 55 11.26 -19.75 -5.51
CA SER A 55 10.73 -19.90 -4.15
C SER A 55 11.82 -19.69 -3.08
N LEU A 56 13.05 -20.16 -3.31
CA LEU A 56 14.18 -19.90 -2.41
C LEU A 56 14.52 -18.40 -2.35
N VAL A 57 14.50 -17.71 -3.50
CA VAL A 57 14.70 -16.24 -3.55
C VAL A 57 13.59 -15.50 -2.80
N TYR A 58 12.33 -15.93 -2.96
CA TYR A 58 11.22 -15.39 -2.17
C TYR A 58 11.47 -15.58 -0.68
N ALA A 59 11.78 -16.80 -0.24
CA ALA A 59 12.02 -17.13 1.16
C ALA A 59 13.15 -16.27 1.75
N ALA A 60 14.27 -16.14 1.03
CA ALA A 60 15.38 -15.28 1.42
C ALA A 60 14.95 -13.81 1.59
N GLY A 61 14.17 -13.28 0.65
CA GLY A 61 13.63 -11.92 0.75
C GLY A 61 12.69 -11.74 1.96
N SER A 62 11.81 -12.71 2.23
CA SER A 62 10.88 -12.66 3.38
C SER A 62 11.60 -12.79 4.72
N THR A 63 12.62 -13.64 4.81
CA THR A 63 13.49 -13.69 6.00
C THR A 63 14.25 -12.40 6.18
N LEU A 64 14.77 -11.81 5.08
CA LEU A 64 15.53 -10.56 5.14
C LEU A 64 14.70 -9.39 5.68
N ILE A 65 13.46 -9.21 5.19
CA ILE A 65 12.59 -8.14 5.70
C ILE A 65 12.22 -8.37 7.18
N SER A 66 11.95 -9.61 7.59
CA SER A 66 11.65 -9.97 8.99
C SER A 66 12.82 -9.68 9.93
N VAL A 67 14.05 -10.01 9.52
CA VAL A 67 15.28 -9.73 10.28
C VAL A 67 15.58 -8.23 10.31
N SER A 68 15.39 -7.53 9.19
CA SER A 68 15.61 -6.07 9.13
C SER A 68 14.64 -5.28 10.02
N ALA A 69 13.47 -5.84 10.32
CA ALA A 69 12.47 -5.25 11.21
C ALA A 69 12.77 -5.49 12.70
N MET A 70 13.88 -6.15 13.06
CA MET A 70 14.29 -6.35 14.46
C MET A 70 15.15 -5.16 14.93
N PRO A 71 14.71 -4.35 15.91
CA PRO A 71 15.44 -3.15 16.33
C PRO A 71 16.84 -3.43 16.91
N GLN A 72 17.03 -4.60 17.53
CA GLN A 72 18.28 -4.94 18.24
C GLN A 72 19.50 -5.13 17.35
N LEU A 73 19.30 -5.34 16.03
CA LEU A 73 20.39 -5.64 15.11
C LEU A 73 21.10 -4.38 14.58
N ASN A 74 20.60 -3.18 14.87
CA ASN A 74 21.17 -1.89 14.40
C ASN A 74 21.57 -1.90 12.91
N LEU A 75 20.77 -2.59 12.08
CA LEU A 75 20.99 -2.67 10.65
C LEU A 75 20.45 -1.41 9.95
N PRO A 76 21.01 -1.02 8.80
CA PRO A 76 20.41 0.00 7.93
C PRO A 76 19.06 -0.51 7.35
N THR A 77 17.99 -0.31 8.13
CA THR A 77 16.69 -0.96 7.93
C THR A 77 16.02 -0.58 6.61
N MET A 78 16.23 0.64 6.11
CA MET A 78 15.68 1.12 4.85
C MET A 78 16.24 0.35 3.65
N GLU A 79 17.57 0.26 3.54
CA GLU A 79 18.28 -0.37 2.43
C GLU A 79 17.98 -1.86 2.38
N PHE A 80 18.03 -2.53 3.53
CA PHE A 80 17.69 -3.95 3.64
C PHE A 80 16.22 -4.21 3.30
N THR A 81 15.31 -3.32 3.69
CA THR A 81 13.89 -3.43 3.30
C THR A 81 13.72 -3.34 1.78
N ILE A 82 14.37 -2.39 1.11
CA ILE A 82 14.29 -2.24 -0.35
C ILE A 82 14.83 -3.48 -1.07
N VAL A 83 16.00 -3.98 -0.65
CA VAL A 83 16.58 -5.21 -1.20
C VAL A 83 15.64 -6.40 -0.99
N ALA A 84 15.07 -6.53 0.21
CA ALA A 84 14.12 -7.58 0.53
C ALA A 84 12.86 -7.51 -0.36
N LEU A 85 12.28 -6.32 -0.54
CA LEU A 85 11.11 -6.12 -1.41
C LEU A 85 11.41 -6.50 -2.86
N LEU A 86 12.61 -6.18 -3.39
CA LEU A 86 13.01 -6.58 -4.73
C LEU A 86 13.15 -8.11 -4.87
N LEU A 87 13.76 -8.79 -3.89
CA LEU A 87 13.86 -10.25 -3.87
C LEU A 87 12.47 -10.91 -3.82
N ILE A 88 11.58 -10.39 -2.97
CA ILE A 88 10.20 -10.87 -2.86
C ILE A 88 9.44 -10.62 -4.17
N ALA A 89 9.59 -9.45 -4.79
CA ALA A 89 8.95 -9.12 -6.06
C ALA A 89 9.43 -10.04 -7.19
N PHE A 90 10.73 -10.33 -7.25
CA PHE A 90 11.31 -11.26 -8.22
C PHE A 90 10.82 -12.69 -8.00
N GLY A 91 10.89 -13.18 -6.76
CA GLY A 91 10.39 -14.50 -6.40
C GLY A 91 8.89 -14.68 -6.69
N THR A 92 8.05 -13.79 -6.15
CA THR A 92 6.58 -13.88 -6.34
C THR A 92 6.20 -13.74 -7.82
N GLY A 93 6.85 -12.82 -8.53
CA GLY A 93 6.56 -12.56 -9.93
C GLY A 93 6.91 -13.77 -10.79
N GLY A 94 8.09 -14.35 -10.61
CA GLY A 94 8.49 -15.48 -11.43
C GLY A 94 7.73 -16.79 -11.13
N ILE A 95 7.27 -17.00 -9.90
CA ILE A 95 6.51 -18.20 -9.51
C ILE A 95 5.10 -18.21 -10.10
N LYS A 96 4.44 -17.05 -10.17
CA LYS A 96 3.03 -16.89 -10.60
C LYS A 96 2.67 -17.61 -11.92
N PRO A 97 3.37 -17.38 -13.05
CA PRO A 97 3.04 -18.02 -14.32
C PRO A 97 3.40 -19.51 -14.34
N CYS A 98 4.37 -19.92 -13.52
CA CYS A 98 4.90 -21.28 -13.54
C CYS A 98 4.03 -22.26 -12.73
N VAL A 99 3.53 -21.87 -11.55
CA VAL A 99 2.79 -22.77 -10.65
C VAL A 99 1.43 -23.16 -11.21
N SER A 100 0.69 -22.22 -11.81
CA SER A 100 -0.62 -22.52 -12.41
C SER A 100 -0.49 -23.42 -13.64
N ALA A 101 0.51 -23.17 -14.49
CA ALA A 101 0.83 -24.01 -15.64
C ALA A 101 1.27 -25.40 -15.21
N PHE A 102 2.21 -25.49 -14.26
CA PHE A 102 2.71 -26.76 -13.73
C PHE A 102 1.61 -27.59 -13.07
N GLY A 103 0.69 -26.96 -12.33
CA GLY A 103 -0.47 -27.62 -11.75
C GLY A 103 -1.43 -28.19 -12.81
N GLY A 104 -1.67 -27.43 -13.89
CA GLY A 104 -2.48 -27.90 -15.01
C GLY A 104 -1.84 -29.05 -15.80
N ASP A 105 -0.51 -29.05 -15.91
CA ASP A 105 0.25 -30.08 -16.62
C ASP A 105 0.21 -31.47 -15.98
N GLN A 106 -0.27 -31.58 -14.73
CA GLN A 106 -0.42 -32.85 -14.04
C GLN A 106 -1.60 -33.68 -14.57
N PHE A 107 -2.52 -33.07 -15.31
CA PHE A 107 -3.70 -33.73 -15.85
C PHE A 107 -3.48 -34.14 -17.31
N LYS A 108 -3.93 -35.36 -17.66
CA LYS A 108 -3.90 -35.86 -19.04
C LYS A 108 -5.17 -35.44 -19.79
N LEU A 109 -5.00 -34.61 -20.81
CA LEU A 109 -6.08 -34.19 -21.71
C LEU A 109 -6.19 -35.16 -22.90
N PRO A 110 -7.41 -35.50 -23.37
CA PRO A 110 -8.72 -34.95 -22.95
C PRO A 110 -9.40 -35.68 -21.79
N GLU A 111 -8.92 -36.86 -21.36
CA GLU A 111 -9.60 -37.74 -20.39
C GLU A 111 -9.93 -37.08 -19.04
N GLN A 112 -9.09 -36.17 -18.56
CA GLN A 112 -9.20 -35.55 -17.24
C GLN A 112 -9.63 -34.07 -17.25
N GLU A 113 -10.23 -33.58 -18.33
CA GLU A 113 -10.66 -32.17 -18.47
C GLU A 113 -11.57 -31.72 -17.32
N ARG A 114 -12.52 -32.56 -16.90
CA ARG A 114 -13.42 -32.27 -15.78
C ARG A 114 -12.67 -32.07 -14.45
N TYR A 115 -11.65 -32.90 -14.18
CA TYR A 115 -10.85 -32.79 -12.96
C TYR A 115 -9.94 -31.56 -12.97
N LEU A 116 -9.43 -31.18 -14.14
CA LEU A 116 -8.68 -29.93 -14.33
C LEU A 116 -9.56 -28.70 -13.96
N GLY A 117 -10.83 -28.69 -14.36
CA GLY A 117 -11.78 -27.65 -13.98
C GLY A 117 -12.03 -27.56 -12.46
N TYR A 118 -12.16 -28.70 -11.78
CA TYR A 118 -12.28 -28.75 -10.32
C TYR A 118 -11.00 -28.27 -9.62
N PHE A 119 -9.82 -28.64 -10.14
CA PHE A 119 -8.53 -28.19 -9.62
C PHE A 119 -8.43 -26.66 -9.63
N PHE A 120 -8.74 -26.00 -10.75
CA PHE A 120 -8.69 -24.53 -10.82
C PHE A 120 -9.75 -23.85 -9.96
N SER A 121 -10.93 -24.46 -9.81
CA SER A 121 -11.96 -23.95 -8.88
C SER A 121 -11.49 -24.00 -7.43
N LEU A 122 -10.90 -25.13 -7.00
CA LEU A 122 -10.36 -25.27 -5.64
C LEU A 122 -9.17 -24.33 -5.42
N PHE A 123 -8.29 -24.19 -6.42
CA PHE A 123 -7.17 -23.26 -6.38
C PHE A 123 -7.64 -21.81 -6.20
N TYR A 124 -8.67 -21.39 -6.93
CA TYR A 124 -9.27 -20.06 -6.80
C TYR A 124 -9.89 -19.83 -5.41
N PHE A 125 -10.61 -20.82 -4.89
CA PHE A 125 -11.16 -20.77 -3.53
C PHE A 125 -10.05 -20.65 -2.48
N ALA A 126 -8.99 -21.46 -2.59
CA ALA A 126 -7.86 -21.44 -1.67
C ALA A 126 -7.11 -20.10 -1.67
N ILE A 127 -6.97 -19.44 -2.82
CA ILE A 127 -6.36 -18.10 -2.91
C ILE A 127 -7.18 -17.07 -2.13
N ASN A 128 -8.50 -17.05 -2.34
CA ASN A 128 -9.37 -16.06 -1.68
C ASN A 128 -9.53 -16.34 -0.18
N ALA A 129 -9.70 -17.61 0.22
CA ALA A 129 -9.73 -18.00 1.62
C ALA A 129 -8.40 -17.68 2.32
N GLY A 130 -7.27 -17.99 1.66
CA GLY A 130 -5.94 -17.64 2.17
C GLY A 130 -5.75 -16.13 2.29
N SER A 131 -6.19 -15.35 1.30
CA SER A 131 -6.15 -13.89 1.34
C SER A 131 -6.97 -13.35 2.52
N LEU A 132 -8.21 -13.81 2.70
CA LEU A 132 -9.10 -13.46 3.82
C LEU A 132 -8.45 -13.73 5.18
N ILE A 133 -8.00 -14.97 5.42
CA ILE A 133 -7.36 -15.36 6.69
C ILE A 133 -6.13 -14.50 6.95
N SER A 134 -5.32 -14.29 5.91
CA SER A 134 -4.05 -13.59 6.03
C SER A 134 -4.19 -12.09 6.28
N THR A 135 -5.13 -11.43 5.59
CA THR A 135 -5.42 -10.00 5.77
C THR A 135 -6.13 -9.72 7.08
N PHE A 136 -6.81 -10.71 7.66
CA PHE A 136 -7.44 -10.58 8.98
C PHE A 136 -6.45 -10.81 10.13
N LEU A 137 -5.67 -11.90 10.08
CA LEU A 137 -4.77 -12.28 11.19
C LEU A 137 -3.47 -11.49 11.24
N THR A 138 -2.92 -11.06 10.10
CA THR A 138 -1.61 -10.38 10.10
C THR A 138 -1.64 -9.04 10.83
N PRO A 139 -2.63 -8.15 10.62
CA PRO A 139 -2.73 -6.91 11.39
C PRO A 139 -2.87 -7.14 12.90
N ILE A 140 -3.60 -8.18 13.31
CA ILE A 140 -3.73 -8.59 14.71
C ILE A 140 -2.36 -8.99 15.26
N LEU A 141 -1.63 -9.83 14.52
CA LEU A 141 -0.28 -10.26 14.89
C LEU A 141 0.71 -9.10 14.97
N ARG A 142 0.54 -8.08 14.12
CA ARG A 142 1.35 -6.87 14.11
C ARG A 142 1.04 -5.98 15.32
N ALA A 143 -0.23 -5.73 15.64
CA ALA A 143 -0.63 -4.71 16.60
C ALA A 143 -0.80 -5.22 18.04
N ASP A 144 -1.23 -6.48 18.22
CA ASP A 144 -1.59 -7.01 19.54
C ASP A 144 -0.45 -7.83 20.16
N VAL A 145 0.59 -8.15 19.40
CA VAL A 145 1.81 -8.80 19.91
C VAL A 145 2.90 -7.75 20.05
N HIS A 146 3.47 -7.66 21.25
CA HIS A 146 4.57 -6.75 21.57
C HIS A 146 5.90 -7.49 21.43
N CYS A 147 6.80 -6.95 20.62
CA CYS A 147 8.12 -7.53 20.37
C CYS A 147 9.21 -6.51 20.64
N PHE A 148 10.32 -6.95 21.24
CA PHE A 148 11.53 -6.14 21.43
C PHE A 148 11.34 -4.82 22.20
N GLY A 149 10.27 -4.71 23.00
CA GLY A 149 9.93 -3.50 23.75
C GLY A 149 9.05 -2.49 23.00
N ASP A 150 8.68 -2.79 21.75
CA ASP A 150 7.73 -1.99 20.96
C ASP A 150 6.29 -2.49 21.15
N ASN A 151 5.34 -1.56 21.07
CA ASN A 151 3.90 -1.87 21.08
C ASN A 151 3.43 -2.62 19.82
N ASP A 152 4.22 -2.62 18.74
CA ASP A 152 3.90 -3.30 17.47
C ASP A 152 5.02 -4.27 17.07
N CYS A 153 4.67 -5.42 16.50
CA CYS A 153 5.60 -6.47 16.08
C CYS A 153 5.59 -6.73 14.56
N TYR A 154 6.27 -5.88 13.80
CA TYR A 154 6.44 -6.06 12.35
C TYR A 154 7.34 -7.25 11.99
N SER A 155 8.37 -7.54 12.80
CA SER A 155 9.28 -8.66 12.53
C SER A 155 8.55 -10.00 12.46
N LEU A 156 7.62 -10.26 13.39
CA LEU A 156 6.79 -11.46 13.39
C LEU A 156 5.80 -11.46 12.21
N ALA A 157 5.12 -10.33 11.97
CA ALA A 157 4.17 -10.19 10.88
C ALA A 157 4.81 -10.46 9.49
N PHE A 158 6.04 -9.99 9.27
CA PHE A 158 6.82 -10.30 8.06
C PHE A 158 7.48 -11.69 8.09
N GLY A 159 7.72 -12.26 9.27
CA GLY A 159 8.29 -13.60 9.45
C GLY A 159 7.33 -14.72 9.08
N VAL A 160 6.02 -14.55 9.35
CA VAL A 160 4.98 -15.55 9.02
C VAL A 160 4.99 -15.92 7.52
N PRO A 161 4.98 -14.98 6.56
CA PRO A 161 5.16 -15.29 5.14
C PRO A 161 6.43 -16.10 4.83
N GLY A 162 7.54 -15.79 5.48
CA GLY A 162 8.80 -16.50 5.29
C GLY A 162 8.71 -17.96 5.73
N ILE A 163 8.16 -18.22 6.93
CA ILE A 163 7.95 -19.58 7.44
C ILE A 163 6.99 -20.36 6.53
N LEU A 164 5.86 -19.74 6.14
CA LEU A 164 4.92 -20.38 5.23
C LEU A 164 5.54 -20.68 3.85
N MET A 165 6.43 -19.83 3.36
CA MET A 165 7.15 -20.09 2.11
C MET A 165 8.10 -21.28 2.25
N ILE A 166 8.87 -21.35 3.33
CA ILE A 166 9.78 -22.46 3.61
C ILE A 166 9.00 -23.78 3.70
N VAL A 167 7.88 -23.78 4.44
CA VAL A 167 6.99 -24.94 4.52
C VAL A 167 6.48 -25.35 3.13
N SER A 168 6.06 -24.38 2.31
CA SER A 168 5.62 -24.64 0.93
C SER A 168 6.73 -25.26 0.07
N ILE A 169 7.99 -24.83 0.24
CA ILE A 169 9.15 -25.40 -0.46
C ILE A 169 9.35 -26.86 -0.05
N VAL A 170 9.26 -27.16 1.25
CA VAL A 170 9.39 -28.54 1.76
C VAL A 170 8.33 -29.45 1.14
N PHE A 171 7.06 -29.02 1.11
CA PHE A 171 5.98 -29.78 0.46
C PHE A 171 6.22 -29.96 -1.05
N PHE A 172 6.66 -28.91 -1.74
CA PHE A 172 6.95 -28.99 -3.17
C PHE A 172 8.09 -29.97 -3.48
N VAL A 173 9.17 -29.95 -2.71
CA VAL A 173 10.30 -30.88 -2.88
C VAL A 173 9.91 -32.31 -2.51
N ALA A 174 9.12 -32.51 -1.46
CA ALA A 174 8.63 -33.82 -1.06
C ALA A 174 7.75 -34.47 -2.15
N GLY A 175 6.94 -33.68 -2.85
CA GLY A 175 6.09 -34.14 -3.96
C GLY A 175 6.84 -34.46 -5.26
N LYS A 176 8.14 -34.14 -5.36
CA LYS A 176 8.92 -34.23 -6.61
C LYS A 176 8.81 -35.56 -7.35
N ARG A 177 8.75 -36.68 -6.62
CA ARG A 177 8.67 -38.03 -7.23
C ARG A 177 7.34 -38.31 -7.93
N LEU A 178 6.31 -37.51 -7.63
CA LEU A 178 4.94 -37.69 -8.14
C LEU A 178 4.64 -36.79 -9.34
N TYR A 179 5.51 -35.82 -9.64
CA TYR A 179 5.23 -34.81 -10.65
C TYR A 179 5.52 -35.27 -12.07
N ILE A 180 4.62 -34.92 -12.97
CA ILE A 180 4.82 -35.02 -14.41
C ILE A 180 5.53 -33.74 -14.87
N ILE A 181 6.78 -33.87 -15.30
CA ILE A 181 7.59 -32.75 -15.80
C ILE A 181 7.53 -32.78 -17.33
N LYS A 182 6.84 -31.79 -17.92
CA LYS A 182 6.84 -31.58 -19.37
C LYS A 182 8.13 -30.88 -19.80
N GLN A 183 8.56 -31.13 -21.04
CA GLN A 183 9.72 -30.44 -21.60
C GLN A 183 9.41 -28.95 -21.82
N PRO A 184 10.42 -28.06 -21.73
CA PRO A 184 10.21 -26.63 -21.91
C PRO A 184 9.62 -26.33 -23.29
N ALA A 185 8.44 -25.71 -23.30
CA ALA A 185 7.89 -25.13 -24.53
C ALA A 185 8.76 -23.90 -24.87
N GLY A 186 9.37 -23.87 -26.05
CA GLY A 186 10.33 -22.82 -26.42
C GLY A 186 9.78 -21.39 -26.27
N ASN A 187 10.68 -20.40 -26.31
CA ASN A 187 10.34 -19.00 -25.99
C ASN A 187 9.38 -18.35 -27.01
N VAL A 188 8.07 -18.46 -26.75
CA VAL A 188 6.99 -17.88 -27.58
C VAL A 188 7.09 -16.36 -27.63
N LEU A 189 7.42 -15.70 -26.51
CA LEU A 189 7.53 -14.24 -26.45
C LEU A 189 8.68 -13.73 -27.35
N GLY A 190 9.80 -14.46 -27.38
CA GLY A 190 10.92 -14.20 -28.30
C GLY A 190 10.51 -14.33 -29.77
N LYS A 191 9.73 -15.36 -30.12
CA LYS A 191 9.21 -15.55 -31.49
C LYS A 191 8.23 -14.43 -31.89
N VAL A 192 7.32 -14.04 -31.00
CA VAL A 192 6.35 -12.96 -31.27
C VAL A 192 7.05 -11.61 -31.45
N SER A 193 7.98 -11.25 -30.56
CA SER A 193 8.71 -9.97 -30.64
C SER A 193 9.59 -9.87 -31.89
N THR A 194 10.28 -10.95 -32.26
CA THR A 194 11.08 -11.00 -33.49
C THR A 194 10.22 -11.02 -34.77
N CYS A 195 9.03 -11.62 -34.73
CA CYS A 195 8.05 -11.55 -35.81
C CYS A 195 7.55 -10.13 -36.02
N ILE A 196 7.12 -9.45 -34.95
CA ILE A 196 6.68 -8.05 -34.99
C ILE A 196 7.81 -7.14 -35.49
N GLY A 197 9.02 -7.26 -34.93
CA GLY A 197 10.16 -6.44 -35.35
C GLY A 197 10.51 -6.63 -36.82
N HIS A 198 10.48 -7.87 -37.31
CA HIS A 198 10.74 -8.18 -38.71
C HIS A 198 9.65 -7.59 -39.63
N ALA A 199 8.38 -7.76 -39.26
CA ALA A 199 7.25 -7.19 -39.99
C ALA A 199 7.34 -5.66 -40.08
N VAL A 200 7.67 -4.97 -38.98
CA VAL A 200 7.81 -3.50 -38.96
C VAL A 200 8.95 -3.06 -39.88
N VAL A 201 10.15 -3.64 -39.75
CA VAL A 201 11.31 -3.29 -40.57
C VAL A 201 11.01 -3.48 -42.05
N LYS A 202 10.36 -4.59 -42.40
CA LYS A 202 10.05 -4.90 -43.80
C LYS A 202 8.87 -4.08 -44.34
N SER A 203 7.86 -3.78 -43.53
CA SER A 203 6.78 -2.85 -43.87
C SER A 203 7.32 -1.44 -44.14
N CYS A 204 8.32 -0.97 -43.38
CA CYS A 204 8.96 0.32 -43.61
C CYS A 204 9.86 0.35 -44.86
N LYS A 205 10.45 -0.78 -45.26
CA LYS A 205 11.34 -0.88 -46.43
C LYS A 205 10.62 -1.24 -47.72
N SER A 206 9.49 -1.93 -47.63
CA SER A 206 8.71 -2.39 -48.79
C SER A 206 7.78 -1.28 -49.29
N LYS A 207 7.64 -1.18 -50.62
CA LYS A 207 6.60 -0.37 -51.28
C LYS A 207 5.34 -1.18 -51.61
N GLU A 208 5.34 -2.49 -51.35
CA GLU A 208 4.17 -3.35 -51.57
C GLU A 208 3.05 -3.00 -50.58
N LYS A 209 1.85 -2.71 -51.10
CA LYS A 209 0.66 -2.54 -50.27
C LYS A 209 0.10 -3.92 -49.94
N ARG A 210 0.24 -4.35 -48.68
CA ARG A 210 -0.49 -5.49 -48.10
C ARG A 210 -1.68 -5.01 -47.28
N GLU A 211 -2.68 -5.87 -47.08
CA GLU A 211 -3.88 -5.53 -46.29
C GLU A 211 -3.54 -5.23 -44.83
N HIS A 212 -2.64 -6.02 -44.22
CA HIS A 212 -2.13 -5.76 -42.89
C HIS A 212 -0.59 -5.66 -42.90
N TRP A 213 -0.03 -4.71 -42.14
CA TRP A 213 1.43 -4.50 -42.08
C TRP A 213 2.20 -5.74 -41.60
N LEU A 214 1.55 -6.56 -40.75
CA LEU A 214 2.12 -7.80 -40.21
C LEU A 214 2.30 -8.90 -41.28
N ASP A 215 1.60 -8.82 -42.41
CA ASP A 215 1.71 -9.80 -43.51
C ASP A 215 3.06 -9.73 -44.22
N HIS A 216 3.87 -8.71 -43.95
CA HIS A 216 5.22 -8.62 -44.47
C HIS A 216 6.17 -9.67 -43.89
N ALA A 217 5.80 -10.31 -42.76
CA ALA A 217 6.59 -11.36 -42.09
C ALA A 217 6.41 -12.77 -42.67
N ASP A 218 5.54 -12.96 -43.66
CA ASP A 218 5.21 -14.26 -44.28
C ASP A 218 6.37 -14.91 -45.04
N ASP A 219 7.49 -14.19 -45.22
CA ASP A 219 8.72 -14.75 -45.78
C ASP A 219 9.54 -15.58 -44.80
N LYS A 220 9.35 -15.34 -43.50
CA LYS A 220 10.20 -15.94 -42.44
C LYS A 220 9.38 -16.71 -41.40
N TYR A 221 8.11 -16.38 -41.22
CA TYR A 221 7.27 -16.94 -40.17
C TYR A 221 6.02 -17.58 -40.76
N ASP A 222 5.55 -18.66 -40.14
CA ASP A 222 4.34 -19.37 -40.54
C ASP A 222 3.11 -18.44 -40.49
N SER A 223 2.22 -18.57 -41.47
CA SER A 223 1.01 -17.74 -41.55
C SER A 223 0.10 -17.90 -40.32
N ASN A 224 0.08 -19.08 -39.68
CA ASN A 224 -0.63 -19.29 -38.41
C ASN A 224 -0.09 -18.40 -37.28
N LEU A 225 1.24 -18.28 -37.16
CA LEU A 225 1.86 -17.42 -36.15
C LEU A 225 1.54 -15.95 -36.43
N ILE A 226 1.50 -15.55 -37.69
CA ILE A 226 1.14 -14.17 -38.09
C ILE A 226 -0.31 -13.87 -37.69
N GLU A 227 -1.25 -14.78 -37.96
CA GLU A 227 -2.65 -14.64 -37.55
C GLU A 227 -2.82 -14.59 -36.02
N ASP A 228 -2.10 -15.44 -35.28
CA ASP A 228 -2.08 -15.42 -33.82
C ASP A 228 -1.56 -14.08 -33.28
N VAL A 229 -0.51 -13.52 -33.89
CA VAL A 229 0.01 -12.20 -33.51
C VAL A 229 -0.97 -11.08 -33.86
N LYS A 230 -1.69 -11.15 -34.98
CA LYS A 230 -2.79 -10.21 -35.28
C LYS A 230 -3.90 -10.29 -34.23
N ALA A 231 -4.30 -11.50 -33.82
CA ALA A 231 -5.29 -11.71 -32.77
C ALA A 231 -4.80 -11.13 -31.43
N LEU A 232 -3.55 -11.39 -31.05
CA LEU A 232 -2.91 -10.83 -29.86
C LEU A 232 -2.95 -9.30 -29.86
N LEU A 233 -2.56 -8.65 -30.96
CA LEU A 233 -2.58 -7.19 -31.08
C LEU A 233 -3.99 -6.61 -30.93
N ARG A 234 -5.01 -7.28 -31.49
CA ARG A 234 -6.42 -6.90 -31.29
C ARG A 234 -6.84 -7.01 -29.82
N VAL A 235 -6.42 -8.07 -29.11
CA VAL A 235 -6.70 -8.24 -27.68
C VAL A 235 -5.97 -7.18 -26.85
N LEU A 236 -4.73 -6.83 -27.18
CA LEU A 236 -3.98 -5.77 -26.50
C LEU A 236 -4.68 -4.40 -26.61
N VAL A 237 -5.24 -4.08 -27.77
CA VAL A 237 -6.05 -2.86 -27.95
C VAL A 237 -7.29 -2.87 -27.04
N LEU A 238 -7.97 -4.01 -26.91
CA LEU A 238 -9.10 -4.16 -25.99
C LEU A 238 -8.69 -4.00 -24.52
N PHE A 239 -7.43 -4.23 -24.18
CA PHE A 239 -6.90 -4.16 -22.83
C PHE A 239 -6.34 -2.78 -22.43
N ILE A 240 -6.30 -1.80 -23.35
CA ILE A 240 -5.84 -0.43 -23.06
C ILE A 240 -6.54 0.22 -21.84
N PRO A 241 -7.85 -0.01 -21.57
CA PRO A 241 -8.50 0.56 -20.38
C PRO A 241 -8.16 -0.13 -19.05
N LEU A 242 -7.64 -1.37 -19.07
CA LEU A 242 -7.38 -2.16 -17.85
C LEU A 242 -6.36 -1.52 -16.89
N PRO A 243 -5.24 -0.92 -17.34
CA PRO A 243 -4.31 -0.22 -16.46
C PRO A 243 -4.98 0.85 -15.59
N VAL A 244 -5.99 1.57 -16.10
CA VAL A 244 -6.72 2.58 -15.33
C VAL A 244 -7.49 1.92 -14.19
N PHE A 245 -8.16 0.79 -14.47
CA PHE A 245 -8.86 0.02 -13.45
C PHE A 245 -7.89 -0.47 -12.36
N TRP A 246 -6.74 -1.02 -12.74
CA TRP A 246 -5.75 -1.51 -11.77
C TRP A 246 -5.10 -0.37 -10.96
N ALA A 247 -4.86 0.79 -11.59
CA ALA A 247 -4.37 1.99 -10.90
C ALA A 247 -5.34 2.49 -9.82
N LEU A 248 -6.64 2.27 -10.00
CA LEU A 248 -7.66 2.55 -8.99
C LEU A 248 -7.72 1.44 -7.94
N PHE A 249 -7.82 0.18 -8.37
CA PHE A 249 -7.98 -0.97 -7.49
C PHE A 249 -6.81 -1.14 -6.52
N ASP A 250 -5.57 -0.95 -6.95
CA ASP A 250 -4.40 -1.15 -6.10
C ASP A 250 -4.24 -0.06 -5.01
N GLN A 251 -5.00 1.05 -5.05
CA GLN A 251 -4.96 2.08 -4.00
C GLN A 251 -5.53 1.61 -2.66
N GLN A 252 -6.32 0.53 -2.66
CA GLN A 252 -6.91 -0.02 -1.44
C GLN A 252 -5.86 -0.39 -0.38
N GLY A 253 -4.64 -0.78 -0.82
CA GLY A 253 -3.55 -1.19 0.08
C GLY A 253 -2.58 -0.07 0.46
N SER A 254 -2.79 1.14 -0.05
CA SER A 254 -1.99 2.33 0.27
C SER A 254 -2.89 3.45 0.77
N ARG A 255 -3.44 4.27 -0.13
CA ARG A 255 -4.23 5.47 0.22
C ARG A 255 -5.45 5.17 1.08
N TRP A 256 -6.19 4.10 0.78
CA TRP A 256 -7.36 3.77 1.60
C TRP A 256 -6.97 3.23 2.98
N THR A 257 -5.78 2.62 3.11
CA THR A 257 -5.25 2.22 4.42
C THR A 257 -4.89 3.45 5.25
N PHE A 258 -4.27 4.48 4.65
CA PHE A 258 -4.01 5.74 5.35
C PHE A 258 -5.28 6.51 5.69
N GLN A 259 -6.27 6.53 4.79
CA GLN A 259 -7.58 7.11 5.08
C GLN A 259 -8.25 6.39 6.26
N ALA A 260 -8.26 5.05 6.25
CA ALA A 260 -8.83 4.25 7.35
C ALA A 260 -8.10 4.45 8.68
N ASP A 261 -6.79 4.74 8.65
CA ASP A 261 -6.00 5.00 9.85
C ASP A 261 -6.38 6.32 10.54
N ARG A 262 -6.92 7.27 9.78
CA ARG A 262 -7.41 8.58 10.26
C ARG A 262 -8.90 8.56 10.64
N MET A 263 -9.58 7.43 10.45
CA MET A 263 -10.97 7.24 10.84
C MET A 263 -11.06 6.65 12.23
N GLU A 264 -12.22 6.79 12.86
CA GLU A 264 -12.53 6.09 14.11
C GLU A 264 -12.37 4.58 13.90
N GLN A 265 -11.50 3.96 14.71
CA GLN A 265 -11.15 2.55 14.59
C GLN A 265 -12.00 1.67 15.52
N ASP A 266 -12.70 2.28 16.49
CA ASP A 266 -13.50 1.54 17.46
C ASP A 266 -14.90 1.20 16.91
N ILE A 267 -15.15 -0.10 16.73
CA ILE A 267 -16.45 -0.66 16.37
C ILE A 267 -17.02 -1.36 17.61
N GLY A 268 -17.70 -0.59 18.45
CA GLY A 268 -18.28 -1.10 19.70
C GLY A 268 -17.21 -1.51 20.70
N SER A 269 -17.00 -2.81 20.90
CA SER A 269 -15.97 -3.34 21.82
C SER A 269 -14.68 -3.75 21.14
N TRP A 270 -14.61 -3.69 19.81
CA TRP A 270 -13.47 -4.16 19.01
C TRP A 270 -12.85 -3.00 18.25
N THR A 271 -11.54 -2.81 18.40
CA THR A 271 -10.76 -1.84 17.62
C THR A 271 -10.31 -2.48 16.30
N LEU A 272 -10.90 -2.06 15.19
CA LEU A 272 -10.54 -2.50 13.84
C LEU A 272 -9.30 -1.76 13.36
N LYS A 273 -8.21 -2.48 13.10
CA LYS A 273 -6.97 -1.86 12.60
C LYS A 273 -7.15 -1.42 11.14
N ALA A 274 -6.55 -0.30 10.76
CA ALA A 274 -6.69 0.27 9.42
C ALA A 274 -6.33 -0.72 8.28
N ASP A 275 -5.27 -1.50 8.47
CA ASP A 275 -4.80 -2.53 7.53
C ASP A 275 -5.76 -3.74 7.40
N GLN A 276 -6.70 -3.93 8.33
CA GLN A 276 -7.75 -4.96 8.24
C GLN A 276 -8.87 -4.60 7.26
N MET A 277 -8.96 -3.35 6.80
CA MET A 277 -9.93 -2.95 5.77
C MET A 277 -9.78 -3.79 4.49
N GLN A 278 -8.57 -4.30 4.22
CA GLN A 278 -8.27 -5.16 3.07
C GLN A 278 -8.98 -6.52 3.12
N VAL A 279 -9.49 -6.95 4.28
CA VAL A 279 -10.27 -8.20 4.45
C VAL A 279 -11.59 -8.15 3.66
N LEU A 280 -12.17 -6.97 3.48
CA LEU A 280 -13.44 -6.82 2.77
C LEU A 280 -13.33 -7.30 1.32
N ASN A 281 -12.19 -7.09 0.65
CA ASN A 281 -12.03 -7.48 -0.75
C ASN A 281 -12.19 -9.01 -0.97
N PRO A 282 -11.37 -9.90 -0.37
CA PRO A 282 -11.56 -11.35 -0.53
C PRO A 282 -12.90 -11.85 0.01
N LEU A 283 -13.45 -11.22 1.06
CA LEU A 283 -14.78 -11.55 1.58
C LEU A 283 -15.87 -11.28 0.55
N LEU A 284 -15.88 -10.07 -0.02
CA LEU A 284 -16.83 -9.66 -1.04
C LEU A 284 -16.66 -10.49 -2.31
N ILE A 285 -15.45 -10.89 -2.70
CA ILE A 285 -15.23 -11.79 -3.84
C ILE A 285 -15.92 -13.15 -3.59
N LEU A 286 -15.72 -13.75 -2.42
CA LEU A 286 -16.32 -15.05 -2.07
C LEU A 286 -17.86 -15.00 -2.02
N ILE A 287 -18.43 -13.87 -1.59
CA ILE A 287 -19.87 -13.66 -1.52
C ILE A 287 -20.45 -13.30 -2.90
N PHE A 288 -19.82 -12.39 -3.62
CA PHE A 288 -20.36 -11.84 -4.86
C PHE A 288 -20.19 -12.76 -6.05
N ILE A 289 -19.14 -13.58 -6.16
CA ILE A 289 -19.03 -14.52 -7.29
C ILE A 289 -20.29 -15.41 -7.46
N PRO A 290 -20.74 -16.15 -6.43
CA PRO A 290 -21.92 -16.99 -6.58
C PRO A 290 -23.19 -16.16 -6.81
N ILE A 291 -23.33 -14.99 -6.17
CA ILE A 291 -24.47 -14.10 -6.39
C ILE A 291 -24.51 -13.58 -7.83
N PHE A 292 -23.35 -13.21 -8.39
CA PHE A 292 -23.25 -12.71 -9.74
C PHE A 292 -23.54 -13.80 -10.78
N GLU A 293 -23.03 -15.01 -10.58
CA GLU A 293 -23.27 -16.13 -11.50
C GLU A 293 -24.72 -16.65 -11.43
N VAL A 294 -25.31 -16.75 -10.24
CA VAL A 294 -26.66 -17.35 -10.07
C VAL A 294 -27.79 -16.35 -10.24
N ALA A 295 -27.62 -15.09 -9.82
CA ALA A 295 -28.71 -14.11 -9.79
C ALA A 295 -28.46 -12.93 -10.74
N ILE A 296 -27.34 -12.22 -10.59
CA ILE A 296 -27.17 -10.92 -11.25
C ILE A 296 -26.93 -11.06 -12.76
N TYR A 297 -26.03 -11.94 -13.22
CA TYR A 297 -25.80 -12.12 -14.65
C TYR A 297 -27.03 -12.70 -15.38
N PRO A 298 -27.73 -13.73 -14.86
CA PRO A 298 -29.00 -14.17 -15.45
C PRO A 298 -30.03 -13.04 -15.54
N PHE A 299 -30.16 -12.23 -14.50
CA PHE A 299 -31.06 -11.07 -14.52
C PHE A 299 -30.63 -9.99 -15.54
N LEU A 300 -29.35 -9.62 -15.59
CA LEU A 300 -28.83 -8.61 -16.52
C LEU A 300 -28.89 -9.06 -17.99
N THR A 301 -28.72 -10.36 -18.24
CA THR A 301 -28.90 -10.95 -19.58
C THR A 301 -30.38 -10.97 -19.96
N TRP A 302 -31.27 -11.28 -19.02
CA TRP A 302 -32.73 -11.17 -19.20
C TRP A 302 -33.16 -9.74 -19.54
N CYS A 303 -32.62 -8.73 -18.84
CA CYS A 303 -32.83 -7.31 -19.13
C CYS A 303 -32.08 -6.80 -20.38
N LYS A 304 -31.36 -7.66 -21.11
CA LYS A 304 -30.56 -7.31 -22.31
C LYS A 304 -29.44 -6.28 -22.08
N LEU A 305 -29.06 -6.02 -20.82
CA LEU A 305 -28.01 -5.07 -20.43
C LEU A 305 -26.60 -5.66 -20.63
N VAL A 306 -26.43 -6.95 -20.36
CA VAL A 306 -25.16 -7.67 -20.54
C VAL A 306 -25.33 -8.75 -21.61
N ARG A 307 -24.60 -8.61 -22.72
CA ARG A 307 -24.61 -9.58 -23.84
C ARG A 307 -23.23 -10.05 -24.24
N LYS A 308 -22.24 -9.15 -24.17
CA LYS A 308 -20.84 -9.42 -24.49
C LYS A 308 -20.00 -9.34 -23.21
N PRO A 309 -18.90 -10.09 -23.09
CA PRO A 309 -17.97 -9.96 -21.97
C PRO A 309 -17.49 -8.51 -21.74
N LEU A 310 -17.35 -7.74 -22.83
CA LEU A 310 -16.99 -6.32 -22.77
C LEU A 310 -17.99 -5.45 -21.98
N HIS A 311 -19.28 -5.79 -21.98
CA HIS A 311 -20.26 -5.04 -21.17
C HIS A 311 -20.00 -5.23 -19.67
N LYS A 312 -19.52 -6.40 -19.24
CA LYS A 312 -19.13 -6.63 -17.84
C LYS A 312 -17.97 -5.72 -17.44
N MET A 313 -17.00 -5.52 -18.33
CA MET A 313 -15.88 -4.60 -18.11
C MET A 313 -16.36 -3.13 -17.96
N ILE A 314 -17.31 -2.69 -18.77
CA ILE A 314 -17.88 -1.33 -18.69
C ILE A 314 -18.57 -1.11 -17.34
N TRP A 315 -19.45 -2.03 -16.92
CA TRP A 315 -20.12 -1.94 -15.63
C TRP A 315 -19.15 -1.97 -14.44
N GLY A 316 -18.09 -2.80 -14.53
CA GLY A 316 -17.02 -2.80 -13.53
C GLY A 316 -16.29 -1.47 -13.44
N GLY A 317 -16.00 -0.83 -14.58
CA GLY A 317 -15.40 0.50 -14.63
C GLY A 317 -16.28 1.60 -14.02
N ILE A 318 -17.59 1.56 -14.29
CA ILE A 318 -18.56 2.51 -13.70
C ILE A 318 -18.60 2.34 -12.17
N LEU A 319 -18.65 1.11 -11.68
CA LEU A 319 -18.64 0.84 -10.23
C LEU A 319 -17.34 1.28 -9.57
N ALA A 320 -16.19 1.09 -10.23
CA ALA A 320 -14.91 1.60 -9.75
C ALA A 320 -14.90 3.13 -9.65
N ALA A 321 -15.46 3.83 -10.65
CA ALA A 321 -15.59 5.29 -10.60
C ALA A 321 -16.51 5.74 -9.45
N CYS A 322 -17.66 5.07 -9.24
CA CYS A 322 -18.54 5.35 -8.10
C CYS A 322 -17.83 5.13 -6.76
N ALA A 323 -17.04 4.07 -6.62
CA ALA A 323 -16.28 3.80 -5.39
C ALA A 323 -15.29 4.93 -5.05
N PHE A 324 -14.63 5.51 -6.06
CA PHE A 324 -13.73 6.65 -5.87
C PHE A 324 -14.45 7.94 -5.53
N ILE A 325 -15.64 8.17 -6.08
CA ILE A 325 -16.49 9.30 -5.66
C ILE A 325 -16.86 9.17 -4.19
N ILE A 326 -17.26 7.97 -3.75
CA ILE A 326 -17.59 7.71 -2.34
C ILE A 326 -16.36 7.93 -1.45
N SER A 327 -15.19 7.38 -1.80
CA SER A 327 -13.94 7.60 -1.06
C SER A 327 -13.55 9.08 -0.98
N GLY A 328 -13.77 9.84 -2.05
CA GLY A 328 -13.54 11.30 -2.06
C GLY A 328 -14.50 12.05 -1.15
N ILE A 329 -15.78 11.67 -1.11
CA ILE A 329 -16.75 12.25 -0.16
C ILE A 329 -16.34 11.95 1.28
N VAL A 330 -15.87 10.73 1.57
CA VAL A 330 -15.35 10.38 2.90
C VAL A 330 -14.16 11.28 3.26
N GLU A 331 -13.22 11.47 2.34
CA GLU A 331 -12.05 12.35 2.58
C GLU A 331 -12.47 13.79 2.86
N LEU A 332 -13.44 14.34 2.12
CA LEU A 332 -13.94 15.70 2.36
C LEU A 332 -14.55 15.87 3.76
N ASN A 333 -15.10 14.81 4.35
CA ASN A 333 -15.60 14.83 5.72
C ASN A 333 -14.49 14.65 6.77
N LEU A 334 -13.33 14.12 6.38
CA LEU A 334 -12.15 13.99 7.24
C LEU A 334 -11.28 15.25 7.24
N LEU A 335 -11.23 16.02 6.14
CA LEU A 335 -10.43 17.26 6.08
C LEU A 335 -10.64 18.23 7.26
N PRO A 336 -11.85 18.43 7.80
CA PRO A 336 -12.05 19.30 8.96
C PRO A 336 -11.43 18.78 10.27
N THR A 337 -11.16 17.47 10.37
CA THR A 337 -10.48 16.88 11.55
C THR A 337 -8.96 16.94 11.42
N TYR A 338 -8.42 17.27 10.24
CA TYR A 338 -6.98 17.42 10.04
C TYR A 338 -6.48 18.73 10.68
N GLY A 339 -5.21 18.73 11.08
CA GLY A 339 -4.57 19.94 11.58
C GLY A 339 -4.51 21.02 10.50
N THR A 340 -4.72 22.28 10.88
CA THR A 340 -4.60 23.40 9.94
C THR A 340 -3.13 23.64 9.59
N PRO A 341 -2.72 23.52 8.31
CA PRO A 341 -1.34 23.78 7.92
C PRO A 341 -1.01 25.27 8.07
N VAL A 342 0.22 25.56 8.48
CA VAL A 342 0.70 26.94 8.68
C VAL A 342 1.07 27.56 7.33
N SER A 343 0.50 28.72 6.99
CA SER A 343 0.81 29.41 5.73
C SER A 343 2.21 30.06 5.76
N GLU A 344 2.77 30.38 4.58
CA GLU A 344 4.04 31.13 4.50
C GLU A 344 3.90 32.52 5.17
N GLY A 345 4.95 32.94 5.87
CA GLY A 345 4.96 34.14 6.71
C GLY A 345 4.29 34.00 8.08
N LEU A 346 3.79 32.81 8.44
CA LEU A 346 3.14 32.53 9.72
C LEU A 346 3.84 31.40 10.50
N ALA A 347 3.68 31.43 11.83
CA ALA A 347 4.03 30.38 12.77
C ALA A 347 2.85 30.14 13.73
N GLN A 348 2.67 28.90 14.21
CA GLN A 348 1.71 28.59 15.28
C GLN A 348 2.45 28.42 16.61
N LEU A 349 1.86 28.94 17.69
CA LEU A 349 2.29 28.72 19.07
C LEU A 349 1.22 27.91 19.80
N ARG A 350 1.62 26.77 20.38
CA ARG A 350 0.76 25.97 21.25
C ARG A 350 1.46 25.73 22.58
N VAL A 351 0.79 25.99 23.69
CA VAL A 351 1.33 25.80 25.04
C VAL A 351 0.42 24.84 25.79
N TYR A 352 0.93 23.67 26.14
CA TYR A 352 0.21 22.59 26.80
C TYR A 352 0.53 22.57 28.29
N ASN A 353 -0.52 22.54 29.12
CA ASN A 353 -0.38 22.43 30.55
C ASN A 353 -0.46 20.96 31.00
N GLY A 354 0.63 20.44 31.56
CA GLY A 354 0.71 19.08 32.10
C GLY A 354 0.17 18.92 33.53
N PHE A 355 -0.28 20.01 34.17
CA PHE A 355 -0.71 20.03 35.57
C PHE A 355 -2.22 20.25 35.73
N ASN A 356 -2.75 19.94 36.92
CA ASN A 356 -4.17 20.10 37.26
C ASN A 356 -4.50 21.51 37.84
N CYS A 357 -3.65 22.49 37.57
CA CYS A 357 -3.72 23.86 38.08
C CYS A 357 -3.71 24.86 36.91
N ASN A 358 -4.08 26.13 37.13
CA ASN A 358 -4.01 27.15 36.08
C ASN A 358 -2.62 27.80 36.01
N PHE A 359 -2.19 28.14 34.79
CA PHE A 359 -1.01 28.97 34.55
C PHE A 359 -1.41 30.27 33.86
N THR A 360 -0.90 31.40 34.35
CA THR A 360 -1.00 32.69 33.67
C THR A 360 0.19 32.88 32.75
N LEU A 361 -0.06 32.94 31.44
CA LEU A 361 0.91 33.22 30.38
C LEU A 361 0.89 34.71 30.04
N ASN A 362 2.00 35.39 30.26
CA ASN A 362 2.20 36.77 29.83
C ASN A 362 3.15 36.79 28.63
N THR A 363 2.68 37.33 27.50
CA THR A 363 3.45 37.48 26.25
C THR A 363 3.12 38.81 25.57
N ALA A 364 4.07 39.36 24.82
CA ALA A 364 3.87 40.57 24.02
C ALA A 364 2.87 40.31 22.88
N ASP A 365 2.05 41.31 22.52
CA ASP A 365 0.90 41.16 21.60
C ASP A 365 1.30 40.55 20.25
N LEU A 366 0.57 39.50 19.86
CA LEU A 366 0.93 38.53 18.83
C LEU A 366 0.48 38.95 17.42
N ASN A 367 -0.13 40.14 17.26
CA ASN A 367 -0.79 40.56 16.01
C ASN A 367 -0.74 42.06 15.66
N ALA A 368 0.02 42.92 16.35
CA ALA A 368 -0.04 44.36 16.11
C ALA A 368 1.31 45.00 15.76
N LEU A 369 1.35 45.66 14.61
CA LEU A 369 2.35 46.68 14.22
C LEU A 369 2.31 47.94 15.11
N GLN A 370 1.80 47.87 16.34
CA GLN A 370 1.67 49.04 17.21
C GLN A 370 1.66 48.67 18.71
N GLU A 371 2.74 49.07 19.38
CA GLU A 371 2.98 49.22 20.83
C GLU A 371 2.95 47.99 21.76
N ASN A 372 3.94 47.98 22.68
CA ASN A 372 4.25 46.97 23.71
C ASN A 372 3.11 46.74 24.70
N VAL A 373 2.04 46.08 24.28
CA VAL A 373 0.98 45.60 25.18
C VAL A 373 1.24 44.13 25.52
N THR A 374 1.69 43.88 26.75
CA THR A 374 1.70 42.54 27.34
C THR A 374 0.27 42.11 27.68
N ARG A 375 -0.19 40.99 27.09
CA ARG A 375 -1.48 40.40 27.42
C ARG A 375 -1.27 39.17 28.30
N ASN A 376 -2.14 39.04 29.30
CA ASN A 376 -2.22 37.86 30.14
C ASN A 376 -3.25 36.90 29.52
N PHE A 377 -2.80 35.69 29.23
CA PHE A 377 -3.62 34.57 28.80
C PHE A 377 -3.63 33.52 29.90
N GLU A 378 -4.71 32.77 30.02
CA GLU A 378 -4.83 31.72 31.02
C GLU A 378 -4.77 30.36 30.32
N VAL A 379 -3.88 29.49 30.81
CA VAL A 379 -3.77 28.10 30.37
C VAL A 379 -4.38 27.25 31.49
N GLY A 380 -5.59 26.74 31.24
CA GLY A 380 -6.34 25.93 32.22
C GLY A 380 -5.69 24.57 32.52
N PRO A 381 -6.28 23.78 33.42
CA PRO A 381 -5.70 22.52 33.88
C PRO A 381 -5.86 21.45 32.78
N LEU A 382 -4.79 20.69 32.51
CA LEU A 382 -4.74 19.69 31.42
C LEU A 382 -5.25 20.21 30.06
N SER A 383 -5.09 21.52 29.80
CA SER A 383 -5.56 22.16 28.58
C SER A 383 -4.42 22.81 27.82
N ALA A 384 -4.75 23.40 26.67
CA ALA A 384 -3.78 24.04 25.79
C ALA A 384 -4.21 25.47 25.46
N PHE A 385 -3.24 26.37 25.41
CA PHE A 385 -3.39 27.68 24.77
C PHE A 385 -2.85 27.61 23.35
N GLU A 386 -3.61 28.08 22.38
CA GLU A 386 -3.24 28.05 20.96
C GLU A 386 -3.36 29.43 20.33
N ASN A 387 -2.28 29.91 19.70
CA ASN A 387 -2.33 31.02 18.76
C ASN A 387 -1.82 30.56 17.40
N LEU A 388 -2.74 30.51 16.43
CA LEU A 388 -2.50 29.89 15.13
C LEU A 388 -1.94 30.85 14.07
N ASN A 389 -1.87 32.15 14.36
CA ASN A 389 -1.53 33.17 13.36
C ASN A 389 -0.50 34.16 13.92
N ILE A 390 0.75 33.73 14.08
CA ILE A 390 1.85 34.63 14.48
C ILE A 390 2.67 34.95 13.24
N ALA A 391 2.77 36.22 12.88
CA ALA A 391 3.61 36.64 11.76
C ALA A 391 5.09 36.34 12.06
N ALA A 392 5.74 35.57 11.19
CA ALA A 392 7.13 35.18 11.32
C ALA A 392 7.86 35.20 9.97
N ASP A 393 8.93 35.98 9.86
CA ASP A 393 9.87 35.95 8.74
C ASP A 393 11.07 35.06 9.13
N LYS A 394 11.03 33.79 8.74
CA LYS A 394 11.94 32.69 9.11
C LYS A 394 11.94 32.29 10.58
N PHE A 395 12.19 33.22 11.51
CA PHE A 395 12.22 32.96 12.95
C PHE A 395 11.74 34.18 13.75
N VAL A 396 10.99 33.95 14.82
CA VAL A 396 10.56 34.98 15.77
C VAL A 396 10.75 34.47 17.19
N ASP A 397 11.42 35.27 18.03
CA ASP A 397 11.55 34.99 19.46
C ASP A 397 10.53 35.83 20.24
N LEU A 398 9.59 35.17 20.91
CA LEU A 398 8.57 35.83 21.72
C LEU A 398 8.90 35.69 23.21
N PRO A 399 9.12 36.79 23.96
CA PRO A 399 9.33 36.71 25.38
C PRO A 399 8.06 36.23 26.08
N TYR A 400 8.20 35.27 27.01
CA TYR A 400 7.10 34.78 27.82
C TYR A 400 7.45 34.78 29.31
N TYR A 401 6.41 34.93 30.11
CA TYR A 401 6.44 34.73 31.56
C TYR A 401 5.22 33.90 31.96
N LEU A 402 5.45 32.70 32.49
CA LEU A 402 4.45 31.76 32.97
C LEU A 402 4.47 31.73 34.50
N GLN A 403 3.32 31.92 35.12
CA GLN A 403 3.18 31.86 36.58
C GLN A 403 2.00 30.96 36.96
N GLY A 404 2.25 29.96 37.81
CA GLY A 404 1.19 29.11 38.34
C GLY A 404 0.27 29.83 39.31
N GLU A 405 -0.98 29.38 39.40
CA GLU A 405 -1.99 29.97 40.26
C GLU A 405 -1.62 29.87 41.76
N PRO A 406 -1.62 30.99 42.51
CA PRO A 406 -1.30 30.98 43.94
C PRO A 406 -2.26 30.09 44.75
N GLY A 407 -1.73 29.28 45.66
CA GLY A 407 -2.53 28.39 46.51
C GLY A 407 -2.85 27.02 45.91
N THR A 408 -2.33 26.72 44.72
CA THR A 408 -2.39 25.40 44.08
C THR A 408 -1.03 24.67 44.13
N GLU A 409 -0.98 23.43 43.66
CA GLU A 409 0.27 22.65 43.53
C GLU A 409 1.33 23.31 42.61
N CYS A 410 0.93 24.33 41.84
CA CYS A 410 1.78 25.04 40.89
C CYS A 410 2.17 26.44 41.37
N ALA A 411 1.79 26.84 42.59
CA ALA A 411 2.00 28.20 43.10
C ALA A 411 3.47 28.63 43.10
N ASP A 412 4.39 27.68 43.32
CA ASP A 412 5.83 27.95 43.38
C ASP A 412 6.52 27.82 41.99
N LEU A 413 5.76 27.49 40.94
CA LEU A 413 6.29 27.32 39.58
C LEU A 413 6.15 28.62 38.78
N ALA A 414 7.28 29.23 38.46
CA ALA A 414 7.37 30.36 37.55
C ALA A 414 8.47 30.12 36.51
N PHE A 415 8.16 30.36 35.24
CA PHE A 415 9.08 30.15 34.14
C PHE A 415 9.13 31.40 33.26
N SER A 416 10.32 31.79 32.84
CA SER A 416 10.52 32.92 31.93
C SER A 416 11.49 32.54 30.83
N GLY A 417 11.26 32.99 29.61
CA GLY A 417 12.14 32.68 28.48
C GLY A 417 11.64 33.28 27.18
N TYR A 418 12.08 32.67 26.08
CA TYR A 418 11.65 33.03 24.74
C TYR A 418 11.07 31.80 24.03
N PHE A 419 9.89 31.95 23.43
CA PHE A 419 9.40 30.98 22.47
C PHE A 419 10.12 31.22 21.15
N ASN A 420 11.00 30.30 20.78
CA ASN A 420 11.62 30.29 19.46
C ASN A 420 10.62 29.69 18.46
N LEU A 421 9.99 30.56 17.67
CA LEU A 421 9.02 30.17 16.67
C LEU A 421 9.67 30.16 15.30
N LYS A 422 9.61 29.00 14.63
CA LYS A 422 10.04 28.86 13.25
C LYS A 422 8.84 29.03 12.31
N GLU A 423 9.04 29.76 11.23
CA GLU A 423 8.04 29.94 10.17
C GLU A 423 7.63 28.58 9.57
N LYS A 424 6.38 28.46 9.11
CA LYS A 424 5.83 27.25 8.44
C LYS A 424 5.83 26.00 9.34
N THR A 425 5.89 26.20 10.64
CA THR A 425 5.86 25.10 11.63
C THR A 425 4.90 25.40 12.77
N ALA A 426 4.34 24.35 13.35
CA ALA A 426 3.63 24.41 14.61
C ALA A 426 4.64 24.19 15.75
N ASN A 427 4.82 25.22 16.57
CA ASN A 427 5.76 25.20 17.69
C ASN A 427 4.95 24.96 18.96
N SER A 428 5.13 23.79 19.54
CA SER A 428 4.42 23.28 20.70
C SER A 428 5.34 23.28 21.90
N PHE A 429 4.87 23.77 23.04
CA PHE A 429 5.62 23.83 24.29
C PHE A 429 4.83 23.13 25.39
N PHE A 430 5.46 22.17 26.07
CA PHE A 430 4.83 21.41 27.15
C PHE A 430 5.41 21.81 28.50
N ILE A 431 4.54 22.21 29.43
CA ILE A 431 4.92 22.61 30.79
C ILE A 431 5.09 21.35 31.64
N ASN A 432 6.31 21.12 32.14
CA ASN A 432 6.65 20.02 33.05
C ASN A 432 7.36 20.56 34.31
N LYS A 433 7.60 19.70 35.30
CA LYS A 433 8.30 20.02 36.56
C LYS A 433 9.71 20.57 36.34
N ASP A 434 10.39 20.10 35.30
CA ASP A 434 11.77 20.50 34.99
C ASP A 434 11.86 21.76 34.09
N GLY A 435 10.71 22.29 33.62
CA GLY A 435 10.63 23.46 32.74
C GLY A 435 9.72 23.25 31.53
N LEU A 436 9.94 24.05 30.47
CA LEU A 436 9.24 23.91 29.19
C LEU A 436 10.03 23.03 28.22
N ASN A 437 9.42 21.94 27.74
CA ASN A 437 9.97 21.15 26.63
C ASN A 437 9.39 21.65 25.31
N ASN A 438 10.26 21.86 24.30
CA ASN A 438 9.86 22.35 22.99
C ASN A 438 9.72 21.22 21.95
N PHE A 439 8.72 21.33 21.10
CA PHE A 439 8.46 20.43 19.99
C PHE A 439 8.12 21.27 18.75
N THR A 440 8.73 20.95 17.62
CA THR A 440 8.45 21.65 16.37
C THR A 440 7.92 20.64 15.36
N ASP A 441 6.68 20.85 14.94
CA ASP A 441 6.00 20.03 13.96
C ASP A 441 5.96 20.76 12.60
N ASN A 442 6.41 20.08 11.54
CA ASN A 442 6.26 20.60 10.19
C ASN A 442 4.82 20.42 9.70
N ASN A 443 4.43 21.22 8.70
CA ASN A 443 3.12 21.12 8.04
C ASN A 443 2.80 19.73 7.46
N ASP A 444 3.81 18.92 7.14
CA ASP A 444 3.59 17.56 6.63
C ASP A 444 2.72 16.74 7.61
N LYS A 445 2.92 16.90 8.92
CA LYS A 445 2.13 16.22 9.96
C LYS A 445 0.67 16.67 10.01
N ALA A 446 0.44 17.97 9.78
CA ALA A 446 -0.91 18.56 9.73
C ALA A 446 -1.66 18.13 8.45
N ILE A 447 -0.95 18.03 7.32
CA ILE A 447 -1.48 17.59 6.03
C ILE A 447 -1.74 16.08 6.00
N ASP A 448 -0.85 15.30 6.61
CA ASP A 448 -0.91 13.83 6.66
C ASP A 448 -1.80 13.29 7.79
N GLY A 449 -2.45 14.17 8.57
CA GLY A 449 -3.44 13.80 9.60
C GLY A 449 -2.90 12.85 10.67
N VAL A 450 -1.58 12.89 10.93
CA VAL A 450 -0.92 11.92 11.81
C VAL A 450 -1.34 12.20 13.25
N ASN A 451 -2.01 11.22 13.86
CA ASN A 451 -2.32 11.24 15.29
C ASN A 451 -1.03 11.48 16.08
N VAL A 452 -0.99 12.55 16.87
CA VAL A 452 0.04 12.76 17.88
C VAL A 452 -0.21 11.70 18.94
N ARG A 453 0.54 10.59 18.86
CA ARG A 453 0.61 9.60 19.95
C ARG A 453 1.47 10.13 21.09
#